data_AF-A0A350T4N6-F1
#
_entry.id   AF-A0A350T4N6-F1
#
_cell.length_a   1.000
_cell.length_b   1.000
_cell.length_c   1.000
_cell.angle_alpha   90.00
_cell.angle_beta   90.00
_cell.angle_gamma   90.00
#
_symmetry.space_group_name_H-M   'P 1'
#
loop_
_entity.id
_entity.type
_entity.pdbx_description
1 polymer ?
#
loop_
_entity_poly.entity_id
_entity_poly.type
_entity_poly.pdbx_seq_one_letter_code
_entity_poly.pdbx_strand_id
1 'polypeptide(L)'
;MRQDYSTADMEYSVVEILAYISGYMTLVPGDVILCGTNHQGIGPLQDGDQVRMEIEGIGTLEVGVSDPLKREWPRGVDTEMAARVRGTAG
;
A
#
# COMPACT_ATOMS: atom_id res chain seq x y z
N MET A 1 3.96 10.83 9.38
CA MET A 1 3.13 10.29 8.28
C MET A 1 4.06 9.62 7.28
N ARG A 2 3.86 8.34 6.95
CA ARG A 2 4.73 7.64 5.98
C ARG A 2 4.17 7.71 4.57
N GLN A 3 2.87 7.49 4.44
CA GLN A 3 2.12 7.50 3.19
C GLN A 3 0.97 8.51 3.29
N ASP A 4 0.81 9.32 2.25
CA ASP A 4 -0.26 10.29 2.08
C ASP A 4 -0.41 10.57 0.58
N TYR A 5 -1.48 10.07 -0.03
CA TYR A 5 -1.71 10.18 -1.47
C TYR A 5 -3.18 9.95 -1.82
N SER A 6 -3.59 10.46 -2.98
CA SER A 6 -4.95 10.30 -3.48
C SER A 6 -5.08 9.02 -4.30
N THR A 7 -6.28 8.42 -4.33
CA THR A 7 -6.60 7.38 -5.32
C THR A 7 -6.57 7.90 -6.76
N ALA A 8 -6.58 9.23 -6.95
CA ALA A 8 -6.35 9.85 -8.25
C ALA A 8 -4.90 9.68 -8.75
N ASP A 9 -3.95 9.38 -7.86
CA ASP A 9 -2.53 9.16 -8.19
C ASP A 9 -2.23 7.69 -8.55
N MET A 10 -3.26 6.84 -8.64
CA MET A 10 -3.10 5.44 -9.03
C MET A 10 -2.70 5.33 -10.51
N GLU A 11 -1.70 4.52 -10.81
CA GLU A 11 -1.27 4.26 -12.21
C GLU A 11 -2.37 3.60 -13.05
N TYR A 12 -3.17 2.73 -12.42
CA TYR A 12 -4.37 2.13 -12.99
C TYR A 12 -5.55 2.39 -12.08
N SER A 13 -6.65 2.90 -12.62
CA SER A 13 -7.89 3.10 -11.87
C SER A 13 -8.51 1.77 -11.40
N VAL A 14 -9.39 1.83 -10.39
CA VAL A 14 -10.14 0.65 -9.91
C VAL A 14 -10.91 -0.04 -11.06
N VAL A 15 -11.46 0.75 -11.99
CA VAL A 15 -12.21 0.22 -13.14
C VAL A 15 -11.29 -0.55 -14.10
N GLU A 16 -10.09 -0.02 -14.37
CA GLU A 16 -9.11 -0.71 -15.23
C GLU A 16 -8.60 -2.00 -14.59
N ILE A 17 -8.34 -1.99 -13.27
CA ILE A 17 -7.95 -3.18 -12.51
C ILE A 17 -9.02 -4.27 -12.62
N LEU A 18 -10.29 -3.90 -12.40
CA LEU A 18 -11.42 -4.83 -12.50
C LEU A 18 -11.57 -5.42 -13.91
N ALA A 19 -11.50 -4.57 -14.93
CA ALA A 19 -11.59 -4.99 -16.32
C ALA A 19 -10.47 -5.98 -16.68
N TYR A 20 -9.24 -5.66 -16.30
CA TYR A 20 -8.08 -6.52 -16.54
C TYR A 20 -8.24 -7.89 -15.88
N ILE A 21 -8.49 -7.94 -14.57
CA ILE A 21 -8.59 -9.20 -13.82
C ILE A 21 -9.74 -10.07 -14.35
N SER A 22 -10.90 -9.47 -14.66
CA SER A 22 -12.07 -10.19 -15.17
C SER A 22 -11.84 -10.84 -16.54
N GLY A 23 -10.85 -10.37 -17.31
CA GLY A 23 -10.43 -10.99 -18.57
C GLY A 23 -9.67 -12.30 -18.40
N TYR A 24 -9.10 -12.55 -17.22
CA TYR A 24 -8.30 -13.75 -16.92
C TYR A 24 -8.96 -14.71 -15.94
N MET A 25 -9.77 -14.21 -14.99
CA MET A 25 -10.47 -15.01 -14.01
C MET A 25 -11.89 -14.51 -13.77
N THR A 26 -12.80 -15.41 -13.39
CA THR A 26 -14.15 -15.03 -12.98
C THR A 26 -14.11 -14.45 -11.57
N LEU A 27 -14.62 -13.23 -11.42
CA LEU A 27 -14.87 -12.60 -10.12
C LEU A 27 -16.22 -13.04 -9.57
N VAL A 28 -16.28 -13.32 -8.28
CA VAL A 28 -17.51 -13.73 -7.58
C VAL A 28 -17.85 -12.77 -6.44
N PRO A 29 -19.13 -12.66 -6.05
CA PRO A 29 -19.51 -11.83 -4.91
C PRO A 29 -18.75 -12.24 -3.64
N GLY A 30 -18.13 -11.26 -2.99
CA GLY A 30 -17.28 -11.46 -1.81
C GLY A 30 -15.78 -11.40 -2.09
N ASP A 31 -15.36 -11.38 -3.36
CA ASP A 31 -13.95 -11.20 -3.71
C ASP A 31 -13.43 -9.84 -3.25
N VAL A 32 -12.19 -9.84 -2.74
CA VAL A 32 -11.47 -8.64 -2.28
C VAL A 32 -10.26 -8.40 -3.16
N ILE A 33 -10.19 -7.20 -3.74
CA ILE A 33 -9.10 -6.79 -4.64
C ILE A 33 -8.27 -5.71 -3.97
N LEU A 34 -6.97 -5.94 -3.85
CA LEU A 34 -6.01 -4.97 -3.33
C LEU A 34 -5.50 -4.12 -4.50
N CYS A 35 -5.85 -2.85 -4.52
CA CYS A 35 -5.58 -1.94 -5.64
C CYS A 35 -4.16 -1.37 -5.67
N GLY A 36 -3.22 -2.00 -4.96
CA GLY A 36 -1.84 -1.52 -4.83
C GLY A 36 -1.64 -0.48 -3.72
N THR A 37 -0.42 0.04 -3.65
CA THR A 37 -0.01 1.12 -2.73
C THR A 37 1.00 1.99 -3.45
N ASN A 38 1.03 3.29 -3.14
CA ASN A 38 2.07 4.16 -3.68
C ASN A 38 3.45 3.71 -3.15
N HIS A 39 4.44 3.58 -4.05
CA HIS A 39 5.78 3.15 -3.68
C HIS A 39 6.52 4.16 -2.77
N GLN A 40 6.06 5.41 -2.73
CA GLN A 40 6.58 6.41 -1.81
C GLN A 40 6.08 6.13 -0.40
N GLY A 41 6.99 6.20 0.58
CA GLY A 41 6.63 6.02 2.00
C GLY A 41 6.73 4.59 2.52
N ILE A 42 7.02 3.62 1.65
CA ILE A 42 7.22 2.23 2.04
C ILE A 42 8.50 2.09 2.86
N GLY A 43 8.47 1.29 3.91
CA GLY A 43 9.66 0.78 4.58
C GLY A 43 9.27 -0.18 5.70
N PRO A 44 10.24 -0.72 6.44
CA PRO A 44 9.96 -1.79 7.39
C PRO A 44 9.11 -1.32 8.57
N LEU A 45 8.34 -2.24 9.11
CA LEU A 45 7.69 -2.18 10.41
C LEU A 45 8.46 -3.07 11.38
N GLN A 46 8.45 -2.71 12.65
CA GLN A 46 9.18 -3.38 13.71
C GLN A 46 8.21 -3.85 14.82
N ASP A 47 8.64 -4.79 15.65
CA ASP A 47 7.86 -5.21 16.82
C ASP A 47 7.46 -4.03 17.71
N GLY A 48 6.21 -4.02 18.16
CA GLY A 48 5.64 -2.96 18.99
C GLY A 48 5.17 -1.73 18.22
N ASP A 49 5.42 -1.64 16.91
CA ASP A 49 4.90 -0.54 16.10
C ASP A 49 3.36 -0.59 16.06
N GLN A 50 2.74 0.59 16.04
CA GLN A 50 1.30 0.77 15.82
C GLN A 50 1.09 1.43 14.47
N VAL A 51 0.30 0.80 13.61
CA VAL A 51 0.00 1.27 12.26
C VAL A 51 -1.43 1.79 12.23
N ARG A 52 -1.59 3.07 11.92
CA ARG A 52 -2.88 3.71 11.65
C ARG A 52 -2.97 4.04 10.16
N MET A 53 -4.04 3.59 9.52
CA MET A 53 -4.36 3.85 8.12
C MET A 53 -5.75 4.48 8.05
N GLU A 54 -5.93 5.44 7.15
CA GLU A 54 -7.18 6.16 6.99
C GLU A 54 -7.48 6.33 5.50
N ILE A 55 -8.75 6.12 5.12
CA ILE A 55 -9.25 6.46 3.79
C ILE A 55 -10.42 7.42 4.00
N GLU A 56 -10.32 8.59 3.39
CA GLU A 56 -11.36 9.61 3.44
C GLU A 56 -12.71 9.03 2.99
N GLY A 57 -13.75 9.25 3.80
CA GLY A 57 -15.10 8.75 3.52
C GLY A 57 -15.35 7.27 3.80
N ILE A 58 -14.32 6.47 4.15
CA ILE A 58 -14.47 5.04 4.51
C ILE A 58 -14.23 4.83 6.00
N GLY A 59 -13.09 5.30 6.53
CA GLY A 59 -12.77 5.20 7.96
C GLY A 59 -11.30 4.93 8.25
N THR A 60 -11.02 4.56 9.50
CA THR A 60 -9.67 4.32 10.03
C THR A 60 -9.51 2.84 10.44
N LEU A 61 -8.34 2.27 10.11
CA LEU A 61 -7.88 0.97 10.58
C LEU A 61 -6.62 1.15 11.43
N GLU A 62 -6.61 0.52 12.62
CA GLU A 62 -5.45 0.49 13.51
C GLU A 62 -4.99 -0.96 13.74
N VAL A 63 -3.69 -1.21 13.57
CA VAL A 63 -3.09 -2.55 13.69
C VAL A 63 -1.80 -2.46 14.50
N GLY A 64 -1.67 -3.30 15.52
CA GLY A 64 -0.43 -3.47 16.27
C GLY A 64 0.47 -4.56 15.66
N VAL A 65 1.77 -4.27 15.58
CA VAL A 65 2.77 -5.19 15.03
C VAL A 65 3.42 -5.99 16.15
N SER A 66 3.45 -7.31 16.02
CA SER A 66 4.20 -8.20 16.90
C SER A 66 5.10 -9.13 16.09
N ASP A 67 6.38 -9.15 16.44
CA ASP A 67 7.36 -10.11 15.91
C ASP A 67 7.98 -10.91 17.06
N PRO A 68 7.58 -12.18 17.26
CA PRO A 68 8.15 -13.06 18.28
C PRO A 68 9.66 -13.26 18.15
N LEU A 69 10.20 -13.10 16.94
CA LEU A 69 11.63 -13.30 16.68
C LEU A 69 12.48 -12.04 16.95
N LYS A 70 11.85 -10.90 17.28
CA LYS A 70 12.50 -9.61 17.54
C LYS A 70 13.52 -9.23 16.46
N ARG A 71 13.17 -9.47 15.19
CA ARG A 71 14.03 -9.11 14.05
C ARG A 71 14.12 -7.59 13.96
N GLU A 72 15.28 -7.10 13.56
CA GLU A 72 15.51 -5.67 13.39
C GLU A 72 15.88 -5.31 11.96
N TRP A 73 15.29 -4.21 11.50
CA TRP A 73 15.54 -3.59 10.20
C TRP A 73 15.86 -2.11 10.39
N PRO A 74 16.63 -1.48 9.48
CA PRO A 74 16.82 -0.03 9.50
C PRO A 74 15.47 0.70 9.49
N ARG A 75 15.21 1.52 10.53
CA ARG A 75 13.98 2.31 10.60
C ARG A 75 14.03 3.45 9.57
N GLY A 76 12.92 3.68 8.89
CA GLY A 76 12.79 4.76 7.92
C GLY A 76 12.01 4.36 6.68
N VAL A 77 11.82 5.31 5.76
CA VAL A 77 11.25 5.08 4.43
C VAL A 77 12.37 4.68 3.48
N ASP A 78 12.10 3.75 2.57
CA ASP A 78 12.95 3.42 1.45
C ASP A 78 12.98 4.60 0.47
N THR A 79 14.00 5.45 0.61
CA THR A 79 14.18 6.62 -0.24
C THR A 79 14.75 6.27 -1.61
N GLU A 80 15.44 5.15 -1.76
CA GLU A 80 16.03 4.72 -3.03
C GLU A 80 14.94 4.26 -4.00
N MET A 81 14.05 3.38 -3.54
CA MET A 81 12.90 2.94 -4.33
C MET A 81 11.98 4.12 -4.67
N ALA A 82 11.71 4.99 -3.69
CA ALA A 82 10.90 6.18 -3.91
C ALA A 82 11.52 7.12 -4.96
N ALA A 83 12.85 7.24 -5.00
CA ALA A 83 13.54 8.04 -6.02
C ALA A 83 13.48 7.42 -7.41
N ARG A 84 13.63 6.08 -7.52
CA ARG A 84 13.52 5.36 -8.80
C ARG A 84 12.15 5.57 -9.44
N VAL A 85 11.07 5.40 -8.67
CA VAL A 85 9.69 5.54 -9.16
C VAL A 85 9.41 6.97 -9.65
N ARG A 86 9.94 7.99 -8.96
CA ARG A 86 9.84 9.39 -9.43
C ARG A 86 10.62 9.64 -10.73
N GLY A 87 11.74 8.95 -10.95
CA GLY A 87 12.59 9.13 -12.13
C GLY A 87 12.09 8.43 -13.39
N THR A 88 11.18 7.46 -13.28
CA THR A 88 10.56 6.75 -14.41
C THR A 88 9.27 7.40 -14.93
N ALA A 89 8.76 8.46 -14.27
CA ALA A 89 7.72 9.30 -14.82
C ALA A 89 8.33 10.31 -15.82
N GLY A 90 8.66 9.82 -17.01
CA GLY A 90 9.19 10.59 -18.14
C GLY A 90 8.42 10.29 -19.42
#